data_AF-A0A1R0WJ30-F1
#
_entry.id   AF-A0A1R0WJ30-F1
#
_cell.length_a   1.000
_cell.length_b   1.000
_cell.length_c   1.000
_cell.angle_alpha   90.00
_cell.angle_beta   90.00
_cell.angle_gamma   90.00
#
_symmetry.space_group_name_H-M   'P 1'
#
loop_
_entity.id
_entity.type
_entity.pdbx_description
1 polymer ?
#
loop_
_entity_poly.entity_id
_entity_poly.type
_entity_poly.pdbx_seq_one_letter_code
_entity_poly.pdbx_strand_id
1 'polypeptide(L)'
;MAEEVIQIFNSKDKKERNPMLAKLEAGLTVLAFIMLVIGFMNAGFSMGWFFVVMALVYVIRYIEYRRWTAVVSFLLLAVGAVALFFIGS
;
A
#
# COMPACT_ATOMS: atom_id res chain seq x y z
N MET A 1 -30.31 10.67 25.34
CA MET A 1 -29.34 11.70 24.90
C MET A 1 -27.89 11.21 24.90
N ALA A 2 -27.37 10.53 25.94
CA ALA A 2 -26.01 9.98 25.91
C ALA A 2 -25.86 8.74 24.99
N GLU A 3 -26.90 7.90 24.89
CA GLU A 3 -26.86 6.67 24.08
C GLU A 3 -26.93 6.92 22.56
N GLU A 4 -27.64 7.96 22.12
CA GLU A 4 -27.73 8.34 20.71
C GLU A 4 -26.38 8.87 20.16
N VAL A 5 -25.60 9.58 20.98
CA VAL A 5 -24.27 10.10 20.59
C VAL A 5 -23.28 8.95 20.36
N ILE A 6 -23.36 7.89 21.17
CA ILE A 6 -22.49 6.71 21.03
C ILE A 6 -22.83 5.93 19.75
N GLN A 7 -24.11 5.85 19.38
CA GLN A 7 -24.54 5.18 18.15
C GLN A 7 -24.15 5.95 16.87
N ILE A 8 -24.12 7.28 16.90
CA ILE A 8 -23.65 8.11 15.76
C ILE A 8 -22.14 7.94 15.54
N PHE A 9 -21.35 7.77 16.60
CA PHE A 9 -19.91 7.51 16.50
C PHE A 9 -19.58 6.06 16.08
N ASN A 10 -20.42 5.09 16.44
CA ASN A 10 -20.17 3.67 16.12
C ASN A 10 -20.65 3.25 14.71
N SER A 11 -21.52 4.04 14.08
CA SER A 11 -22.16 3.67 12.79
C SER A 11 -21.51 4.27 11.55
N LYS A 12 -20.62 5.27 11.67
CA LYS A 12 -20.24 6.10 10.53
C LYS A 12 -19.11 5.64 9.62
N ASP A 13 -18.33 4.61 9.96
CA ASP A 13 -17.15 4.29 9.13
C ASP A 13 -16.68 2.84 9.17
N LYS A 14 -17.57 1.88 9.44
CA LYS A 14 -17.30 0.49 9.04
C LYS A 14 -17.61 0.34 7.56
N LYS A 15 -16.79 0.98 6.73
CA LYS A 15 -16.73 0.64 5.31
C LYS A 15 -16.37 -0.84 5.26
N GLU A 16 -17.33 -1.66 4.86
CA GLU A 16 -17.18 -3.10 4.79
C GLU A 16 -16.02 -3.38 3.82
N ARG A 17 -14.87 -3.74 4.40
CA ARG A 17 -13.63 -3.98 3.67
C ARG A 17 -13.92 -5.02 2.61
N ASN A 18 -13.67 -4.69 1.34
CA ASN A 18 -13.95 -5.65 0.28
C ASN A 18 -12.99 -6.84 0.46
N PRO A 19 -13.51 -8.06 0.71
CA PRO A 19 -12.66 -9.20 1.05
C PRO A 19 -11.70 -9.58 -0.09
N MET A 20 -12.04 -9.24 -1.34
CA MET A 20 -11.16 -9.46 -2.48
C MET A 20 -10.00 -8.47 -2.50
N LEU A 21 -10.26 -7.18 -2.26
CA LEU A 21 -9.21 -6.16 -2.15
C LEU A 21 -8.28 -6.44 -0.97
N ALA A 22 -8.85 -6.93 0.15
CA ALA A 22 -8.10 -7.32 1.32
C ALA A 22 -7.08 -8.45 1.04
N LYS A 23 -7.52 -9.48 0.32
CA LYS A 23 -6.65 -10.59 -0.11
C LYS A 23 -5.58 -10.12 -1.09
N LEU A 24 -5.95 -9.24 -2.02
CA LEU A 24 -5.02 -8.68 -3.00
C LEU A 24 -3.95 -7.80 -2.34
N GLU A 25 -4.33 -6.94 -1.40
CA GLU A 25 -3.39 -6.14 -0.59
C GLU A 25 -2.41 -7.05 0.16
N ALA A 26 -2.92 -8.08 0.83
CA ALA A 26 -2.06 -9.03 1.55
C ALA A 26 -1.09 -9.75 0.62
N GLY A 27 -1.58 -10.25 -0.53
CA GLY A 27 -0.74 -10.91 -1.54
C GLY A 27 0.35 -10.01 -2.10
N LEU A 28 0.02 -8.76 -2.43
CA LEU A 28 1.00 -7.77 -2.90
C LEU A 28 1.99 -7.38 -1.81
N THR A 29 1.55 -7.31 -0.54
CA THR A 29 2.45 -7.01 0.58
C THR A 29 3.47 -8.13 0.79
N VAL A 30 3.03 -9.39 0.70
CA VAL A 30 3.93 -10.57 0.74
C VAL A 30 4.90 -10.53 -0.44
N LEU A 31 4.41 -10.24 -1.65
CA LEU A 31 5.25 -10.12 -2.84
C LEU A 31 6.30 -9.01 -2.69
N ALA A 32 5.91 -7.84 -2.17
CA ALA A 32 6.84 -6.75 -1.88
C ALA A 32 7.92 -7.21 -0.89
N PHE A 33 7.54 -7.91 0.18
CA PHE A 33 8.51 -8.44 1.14
C PHE A 33 9.50 -9.43 0.50
N ILE A 34 9.02 -10.32 -0.37
CA ILE A 34 9.89 -11.24 -1.12
C ILE A 34 10.88 -10.46 -2.00
N MET A 35 10.40 -9.46 -2.74
CA MET A 35 11.26 -8.62 -3.59
C MET A 35 12.31 -7.85 -2.78
N LEU A 36 11.94 -7.38 -1.59
CA LEU A 36 12.86 -6.71 -0.67
C LEU A 36 13.97 -7.66 -0.21
N VAL A 37 13.62 -8.88 0.20
CA VAL A 37 14.60 -9.89 0.61
C VAL A 37 15.53 -10.25 -0.54
N ILE A 38 14.99 -10.45 -1.75
CA ILE A 38 15.80 -10.73 -2.95
C ILE A 38 16.74 -9.57 -3.25
N GLY A 39 16.28 -8.32 -3.16
CA GLY A 39 17.12 -7.13 -3.39
C GLY A 39 18.29 -7.00 -2.41
N PHE A 40 18.11 -7.45 -1.16
CA PHE A 40 19.23 -7.51 -0.20
C PHE A 40 20.21 -8.65 -0.46
N MET A 41 19.72 -9.79 -0.97
CA MET A 41 20.54 -10.97 -1.24
C MET A 41 21.23 -10.93 -2.61
N ASN A 42 20.71 -10.16 -3.56
CA ASN A 42 21.19 -10.10 -4.93
C ASN A 42 21.40 -8.64 -5.36
N ALA A 43 22.66 -8.22 -5.41
CA ALA A 43 23.06 -6.87 -5.83
C ALA A 43 22.64 -6.50 -7.27
N GLY A 44 22.36 -7.48 -8.13
CA GLY A 44 21.86 -7.25 -9.49
C GLY A 44 20.34 -7.08 -9.57
N PHE A 45 19.61 -7.26 -8.46
CA PHE A 45 18.16 -7.07 -8.41
C PHE A 45 17.84 -5.66 -7.91
N SER A 46 17.20 -4.85 -8.75
CA SER A 46 16.84 -3.49 -8.36
C SER A 46 15.79 -3.47 -7.25
N MET A 47 16.09 -2.74 -6.18
CA MET A 47 15.13 -2.42 -5.12
C MET A 47 13.91 -1.64 -5.64
N GLY A 48 13.98 -1.05 -6.84
CA GLY A 48 12.84 -0.36 -7.46
C GLY A 48 11.60 -1.24 -7.58
N TRP A 49 11.76 -2.56 -7.79
CA TRP A 49 10.63 -3.51 -7.85
C TRP A 49 9.83 -3.58 -6.54
N PHE A 50 10.52 -3.52 -5.38
CA PHE A 50 9.85 -3.44 -4.07
C PHE A 50 8.95 -2.20 -3.98
N PHE A 51 9.48 -1.05 -4.37
CA PHE A 51 8.73 0.21 -4.33
C PHE A 51 7.55 0.23 -5.30
N VAL A 52 7.67 -0.38 -6.49
CA VAL A 52 6.56 -0.55 -7.44
C VAL A 52 5.43 -1.38 -6.83
N VAL A 53 5.75 -2.54 -6.24
CA VAL A 53 4.71 -3.41 -5.64
C VAL A 53 4.07 -2.74 -4.43
N MET A 54 4.85 -2.03 -3.62
CA MET A 54 4.30 -1.22 -2.51
C MET A 54 3.41 -0.09 -3.03
N ALA A 55 3.73 0.55 -4.14
CA ALA A 55 2.87 1.56 -4.74
C ALA A 55 1.49 0.99 -5.10
N LEU A 56 1.43 -0.24 -5.64
CA LEU A 56 0.16 -0.94 -5.94
C LEU A 56 -0.67 -1.22 -4.67
N VAL A 57 -0.02 -1.57 -3.56
CA VAL A 57 -0.70 -1.70 -2.26
C VAL A 57 -1.41 -0.39 -1.87
N TYR A 58 -0.75 0.75 -2.06
CA TYR A 58 -1.37 2.05 -1.76
C TYR A 58 -2.46 2.45 -2.75
N VAL A 59 -2.42 2.00 -4.01
CA VAL A 59 -3.54 2.15 -4.95
C VAL A 59 -4.77 1.40 -4.43
N ILE A 60 -4.61 0.17 -3.94
CA ILE A 60 -5.72 -0.60 -3.35
C ILE A 60 -6.29 0.12 -2.13
N ARG A 61 -5.42 0.62 -1.24
CA ARG A 61 -5.86 1.41 -0.07
C ARG A 61 -6.56 2.70 -0.48
N TYR A 62 -6.14 3.34 -1.57
CA TYR A 62 -6.83 4.52 -2.09
C TYR A 62 -8.22 4.16 -2.61
N ILE A 63 -8.37 3.08 -3.36
CA ILE A 63 -9.67 2.60 -3.84
C ILE A 63 -10.60 2.28 -2.66
N GLU A 64 -10.07 1.60 -1.64
CA GLU A 64 -10.84 1.14 -0.49
C GLU A 64 -11.22 2.29 0.44
N TYR A 65 -10.27 3.14 0.83
CA TYR A 65 -10.51 4.17 1.85
C TYR A 65 -10.76 5.57 1.29
N ARG A 66 -10.50 5.82 -0.01
CA ARG A 66 -10.49 7.16 -0.65
C ARG A 66 -9.75 8.22 0.17
N ARG A 67 -8.68 7.81 0.86
CA ARG A 67 -7.85 8.70 1.68
C ARG A 67 -6.72 9.28 0.83
N TRP A 68 -6.60 10.61 0.84
CA TRP A 68 -5.53 11.34 0.17
C TRP A 68 -4.13 10.95 0.65
N THR A 69 -4.00 10.47 1.89
CA THR A 69 -2.73 9.95 2.43
C THR A 69 -2.19 8.79 1.58
N ALA A 70 -3.05 7.92 1.04
CA ALA A 70 -2.63 6.83 0.19
C ALA A 70 -2.09 7.31 -1.16
N VAL A 71 -2.63 8.41 -1.70
CA VAL A 71 -2.14 9.04 -2.94
C VAL A 71 -0.74 9.61 -2.73
N VAL A 72 -0.51 10.31 -1.62
CA VAL A 72 0.81 10.86 -1.30
C VAL A 72 1.84 9.74 -1.13
N SER A 73 1.49 8.68 -0.39
CA SER A 73 2.36 7.50 -0.25
C SER A 73 2.64 6.82 -1.58
N PHE A 74 1.64 6.67 -2.46
CA PHE A 74 1.82 6.14 -3.81
C PHE A 74 2.84 6.97 -4.62
N LEU A 75 2.69 8.30 -4.63
CA LEU A 75 3.59 9.18 -5.37
C LEU A 75 5.03 9.10 -4.86
N LEU A 76 5.21 9.11 -3.53
CA LEU A 76 6.54 8.97 -2.92
C LEU A 76 7.20 7.63 -3.28
N LEU A 77 6.44 6.54 -3.24
CA LEU A 77 6.95 5.22 -3.59
C LEU A 77 7.25 5.10 -5.09
N ALA A 78 6.43 5.67 -5.97
CA ALA A 78 6.68 5.68 -7.41
C ALA A 78 7.95 6.47 -7.75
N VAL A 79 8.14 7.65 -7.14
CA VAL A 79 9.37 8.44 -7.31
C VAL A 79 10.59 7.68 -6.76
N GLY A 80 10.47 7.05 -5.59
CA GLY A 80 11.52 6.22 -5.02
C GLY A 80 11.88 5.03 -5.91
N ALA A 81 10.89 4.36 -6.50
CA ALA A 81 11.10 3.27 -7.46
C ALA A 81 11.92 3.75 -8.66
N VAL A 82 11.49 4.86 -9.27
CA VAL A 82 12.15 5.47 -10.42
C VAL A 82 13.60 5.81 -10.08
N ALA A 83 13.84 6.49 -8.96
CA ALA A 83 15.18 6.84 -8.52
C ALA A 83 16.09 5.60 -8.36
N LEU A 84 15.58 4.52 -7.78
CA LEU A 84 16.36 3.29 -7.57
C LEU A 84 16.63 2.49 -8.86
N PHE A 85 15.78 2.63 -9.87
CA PHE A 85 16.09 2.08 -11.20
C PHE A 85 17.20 2.86 -11.89
N PHE A 86 17.27 4.18 -11.70
CA PHE A 86 18.32 5.02 -12.28
C PHE A 86 19.64 5.02 -11.51
N ILE A 87 19.62 4.77 -10.20
CA ILE A 87 20.83 4.69 -9.37
C ILE A 87 21.50 3.31 -9.47
N GLY A 88 20.72 2.26 -9.77
CA GLY A 88 21.20 0.88 -9.90
C GLY A 88 21.44 0.37 -11.32
N SER A 89 21.36 1.24 -12.35
CA SER A 89 21.65 0.90 -13.76
C SER A 89 23.10 1.15 -14.15
#